data_AF-A0A6N3D4N3-F1
#
_entry.id   AF-A0A6N3D4N3-F1
#
_cell.length_a   1.000
_cell.length_b   1.000
_cell.length_c   1.000
_cell.angle_alpha   90.00
_cell.angle_beta   90.00
_cell.angle_gamma   90.00
#
_symmetry.space_group_name_H-M   'P 1'
#
loop_
_entity.id
_entity.type
_entity.pdbx_description
1 polymer ?
#
loop_
_entity_poly.entity_id
_entity_poly.type
_entity_poly.pdbx_seq_one_letter_code
_entity_poly.pdbx_strand_id
1 'polypeptide(L)'
;MKKLFISCLVAILSIGLFAVSTVNAASDVSQLFKEFMDECFSDETNVTVFMGNQDVTKEFFDRYRDMYSNNELLIISNDIEYYGYDITHEIDMPVTRASTTKSKTFKSYETKTVKGNKKEWTTILYCKFTYNPSTGNITSISNPQLNVDFGSWGSAFTPRWFNASTGKEKVGRLSVKFTCDYDVEATYDPPYLPAFTWNFGHCSRSYTLKV
;
A
#
# COMPACT_ATOMS: atom_id res chain seq x y z
N MET A 1 32.61 -68.52 18.24
CA MET A 1 31.31 -67.79 18.18
C MET A 1 31.38 -66.60 19.12
N LYS A 2 31.27 -65.40 18.56
CA LYS A 2 31.37 -64.10 19.25
C LYS A 2 30.16 -63.92 20.18
N LYS A 3 30.39 -63.50 21.43
CA LYS A 3 29.37 -62.79 22.22
C LYS A 3 30.01 -61.58 22.88
N LEU A 4 29.40 -60.44 22.59
CA LEU A 4 29.90 -59.09 22.72
C LEU A 4 30.03 -58.63 24.18
N PHE A 5 31.12 -57.93 24.47
CA PHE A 5 31.24 -57.02 25.60
C PHE A 5 30.17 -55.92 25.48
N ILE A 6 29.24 -55.86 26.42
CA ILE A 6 28.30 -54.74 26.55
C ILE A 6 29.02 -53.69 27.40
N SER A 7 29.69 -52.76 26.71
CA SER A 7 30.24 -51.54 27.28
C SER A 7 29.08 -50.58 27.56
N CYS A 8 28.79 -50.32 28.84
CA CYS A 8 27.89 -49.24 29.26
C CYS A 8 28.49 -47.89 28.88
N LEU A 9 28.13 -47.40 27.69
CA LEU A 9 28.39 -46.03 27.29
C LEU A 9 27.39 -45.14 28.05
N VAL A 10 27.87 -44.45 29.08
CA VAL A 10 27.11 -43.41 29.78
C VAL A 10 26.96 -42.23 28.81
N ALA A 11 25.86 -42.19 28.08
CA ALA A 11 25.47 -41.02 27.30
C ALA A 11 24.96 -39.96 28.29
N ILE A 12 25.77 -38.93 28.52
CA ILE A 12 25.38 -37.73 29.24
C ILE A 12 24.24 -37.08 28.44
N LEU A 13 23.03 -37.17 28.98
CA LEU A 13 21.86 -36.48 28.45
C LEU A 13 22.02 -34.98 28.74
N SER A 14 22.82 -34.29 27.94
CA SER A 14 22.86 -32.83 27.93
C SER A 14 21.55 -32.35 27.34
N ILE A 15 20.57 -32.09 28.20
CA ILE A 15 19.36 -31.33 27.87
C ILE A 15 19.85 -29.94 27.49
N GLY A 16 20.10 -29.74 26.19
CA GLY A 16 20.18 -28.42 25.62
C GLY A 16 18.83 -27.76 25.87
N LEU A 17 18.78 -26.84 26.84
CA LEU A 17 17.77 -25.80 26.88
C LEU A 17 17.96 -24.97 25.62
N PHE A 18 17.41 -25.45 24.51
CA PHE A 18 17.08 -24.56 23.41
C PHE A 18 16.06 -23.61 24.00
N ALA A 19 16.48 -22.37 24.24
CA ALA A 19 15.54 -21.28 24.29
C ALA A 19 14.73 -21.41 22.98
N VAL A 20 13.48 -21.85 23.11
CA VAL A 20 12.50 -21.63 22.07
C VAL A 20 12.41 -20.13 22.00
N SER A 21 13.16 -19.52 21.08
CA SER A 21 12.77 -18.23 20.56
C SER A 21 11.34 -18.47 20.10
N THR A 22 10.39 -17.87 20.80
CA THR A 22 9.04 -17.72 20.28
C THR A 22 9.23 -17.19 18.88
N VAL A 23 9.00 -18.03 17.87
CA VAL A 23 8.82 -17.57 16.52
C VAL A 23 7.63 -16.63 16.67
N ASN A 24 7.88 -15.32 16.60
CA ASN A 24 6.83 -14.31 16.59
C ASN A 24 5.96 -14.61 15.37
N ALA A 25 4.96 -15.45 15.57
CA ALA A 25 3.89 -15.64 14.62
C ALA A 25 3.10 -14.33 14.61
N ALA A 26 3.26 -13.55 13.54
CA ALA A 26 2.42 -12.41 13.15
C ALA A 26 2.50 -11.11 13.98
N SER A 27 3.69 -10.55 14.22
CA SER A 27 3.86 -9.20 14.80
C SER A 27 4.26 -8.10 13.81
N ASP A 28 4.63 -8.43 12.57
CA ASP A 28 5.14 -7.43 11.63
C ASP A 28 4.10 -7.13 10.54
N VAL A 29 3.59 -5.90 10.56
CA VAL A 29 2.97 -5.28 9.39
C VAL A 29 3.98 -5.24 8.23
N SER A 30 3.49 -5.20 7.00
CA SER A 30 4.38 -5.20 5.83
C SER A 30 5.28 -3.96 5.81
N GLN A 31 6.47 -4.07 5.22
CA GLN A 31 7.36 -2.93 5.04
C GLN A 31 6.70 -1.81 4.22
N LEU A 32 5.92 -2.17 3.20
CA LEU A 32 5.15 -1.23 2.37
C LEU A 32 4.16 -0.43 3.24
N PHE A 33 3.47 -1.08 4.17
CA PHE A 33 2.58 -0.40 5.10
C PHE A 33 3.34 0.55 6.03
N LYS A 34 4.46 0.10 6.61
CA LYS A 34 5.30 0.94 7.49
C LYS A 34 5.72 2.22 6.75
N GLU A 35 6.31 2.07 5.56
CA GLU A 35 6.79 3.20 4.76
C GLU A 35 5.67 4.16 4.35
N PHE A 36 4.51 3.62 3.94
CA PHE A 36 3.37 4.45 3.58
C PHE A 36 2.82 5.23 4.79
N MET A 37 2.71 4.59 5.95
CA MET A 37 2.26 5.29 7.16
C MET A 37 3.28 6.31 7.64
N ASP A 38 4.58 6.01 7.55
CA ASP A 38 5.65 6.97 7.87
C ASP A 38 5.55 8.21 6.99
N GLU A 39 5.36 8.03 5.67
CA GLU A 39 5.10 9.13 4.73
C GLU A 39 3.87 9.95 5.19
N CYS A 40 2.75 9.29 5.47
CA CYS A 40 1.51 9.96 5.86
C CYS A 40 1.60 10.76 7.16
N PHE A 41 2.19 10.19 8.22
CA PHE A 41 2.33 10.87 9.52
C PHE A 41 3.43 11.95 9.51
N SER A 42 4.41 11.85 8.60
CA SER A 42 5.42 12.91 8.42
C SER A 42 4.91 14.13 7.62
N ASP A 43 3.84 13.94 6.83
CA ASP A 43 3.32 14.94 5.89
C ASP A 43 1.78 15.01 5.94
N GLU A 44 1.22 15.08 7.15
CA GLU A 44 -0.24 15.02 7.37
C GLU A 44 -1.03 16.07 6.58
N THR A 45 -0.41 17.22 6.30
CA THR A 45 -1.03 18.32 5.53
C THR A 45 -1.33 17.97 4.08
N ASN A 46 -0.66 16.95 3.54
CA ASN A 46 -0.84 16.45 2.18
C ASN A 46 -1.49 15.06 2.17
N VAL A 47 -2.13 14.64 3.26
CA VAL A 47 -2.87 13.39 3.32
C VAL A 47 -4.36 13.67 3.34
N THR A 48 -5.11 12.84 2.63
CA THR A 48 -6.57 12.79 2.73
C THR A 48 -7.00 11.37 3.09
N VAL A 49 -7.95 11.25 4.00
CA VAL A 49 -8.53 9.97 4.41
C VAL A 49 -10.04 10.04 4.25
N PHE A 50 -10.58 9.15 3.43
CA PHE A 50 -12.01 9.00 3.26
C PHE A 50 -12.50 7.71 3.91
N MET A 51 -13.71 7.77 4.46
CA MET A 51 -14.49 6.59 4.84
C MET A 51 -15.77 6.63 4.02
N GLY A 52 -15.78 5.92 2.89
CA GLY A 52 -16.78 6.11 1.85
C GLY A 52 -16.73 7.53 1.27
N ASN A 53 -17.81 8.30 1.40
CA ASN A 53 -17.89 9.68 0.89
C ASN A 53 -17.55 10.75 1.94
N GLN A 54 -17.21 10.34 3.17
CA GLN A 54 -16.90 11.27 4.26
C GLN A 54 -15.40 11.48 4.38
N ASP A 55 -14.95 12.73 4.32
CA ASP A 55 -13.59 13.11 4.70
C ASP A 55 -13.46 12.99 6.23
N VAL A 56 -12.57 12.11 6.67
CA VAL A 56 -12.29 11.80 8.08
C VAL A 56 -10.81 12.00 8.41
N THR A 57 -10.11 12.82 7.61
CA THR A 57 -8.65 13.02 7.72
C THR A 57 -8.23 13.41 9.13
N LYS A 58 -8.92 14.38 9.73
CA LYS A 58 -8.60 14.86 11.08
C LYS A 58 -8.86 13.78 12.12
N GLU A 59 -10.01 13.12 12.06
CA GLU A 59 -10.40 12.06 12.99
C GLU A 59 -9.45 10.85 12.91
N PHE A 60 -8.98 10.52 11.70
CA PHE A 60 -8.00 9.46 11.49
C PHE A 60 -6.70 9.78 12.22
N PHE A 61 -6.11 10.96 11.98
CA PHE A 61 -4.86 11.35 12.65
C PHE A 61 -5.04 11.50 14.15
N ASP A 62 -6.13 12.14 14.61
CA ASP A 62 -6.41 12.29 16.04
C ASP A 62 -6.55 10.92 16.75
N ARG A 63 -7.15 9.93 16.09
CA ARG A 63 -7.32 8.58 16.63
C ARG A 63 -6.01 7.81 16.68
N TYR A 64 -5.23 7.82 15.60
CA TYR A 64 -4.10 6.89 15.43
C TYR A 64 -2.73 7.49 15.77
N ARG A 65 -2.63 8.77 16.12
CA ARG A 65 -1.34 9.44 16.44
C ARG A 65 -0.56 8.77 17.55
N ASP A 66 -1.22 8.47 18.67
CA ASP A 66 -0.56 7.83 19.81
C ASP A 66 -0.17 6.39 19.48
N MET A 67 -1.04 5.65 18.78
CA MET A 67 -0.76 4.29 18.31
C MET A 67 0.45 4.26 17.37
N TYR A 68 0.51 5.18 16.41
CA TYR A 68 1.65 5.31 15.50
C TYR A 68 2.94 5.64 16.27
N SER A 69 2.88 6.61 17.20
CA SER A 69 4.02 7.00 18.04
C SER A 69 4.53 5.85 18.93
N ASN A 70 3.63 4.96 19.36
CA ASN A 70 3.94 3.76 20.14
C ASN A 70 4.28 2.54 19.27
N ASN A 71 4.37 2.69 17.94
CA ASN A 71 4.65 1.62 16.98
C ASN A 71 3.60 0.49 16.98
N GLU A 72 2.34 0.80 17.28
CA GLU A 72 1.19 -0.12 17.29
C GLU A 72 0.57 -0.29 15.89
N LEU A 73 1.42 -0.40 14.86
CA LEU A 73 1.03 -0.35 13.45
C LEU A 73 0.06 -1.47 13.02
N LEU A 74 0.10 -2.62 13.69
CA LEU A 74 -0.80 -3.73 13.40
C LEU A 74 -2.27 -3.37 13.66
N ILE A 75 -2.54 -2.58 14.69
CA ILE A 75 -3.90 -2.11 15.01
C ILE A 75 -4.39 -1.21 13.87
N ILE A 76 -3.57 -0.23 13.48
CA ILE A 76 -3.87 0.71 12.40
C ILE A 76 -4.13 -0.04 11.08
N SER A 77 -3.28 -1.01 10.72
CA SER A 77 -3.39 -1.81 9.50
C SER A 77 -4.69 -2.63 9.44
N ASN A 78 -5.14 -3.17 10.57
CA ASN A 78 -6.40 -3.93 10.65
C ASN A 78 -7.61 -2.99 10.55
N ASP A 79 -7.55 -1.84 11.22
CA ASP A 79 -8.63 -0.85 11.22
C ASP A 79 -8.85 -0.25 9.83
N ILE A 80 -7.79 -0.06 9.03
CA ILE A 80 -7.91 0.43 7.64
C ILE A 80 -8.78 -0.48 6.78
N GLU A 81 -8.56 -1.80 6.83
CA GLU A 81 -9.38 -2.75 6.07
C GLU A 81 -10.78 -2.89 6.68
N TYR A 82 -10.89 -2.90 8.01
CA TYR A 82 -12.15 -3.06 8.73
C TYR A 82 -13.13 -1.90 8.50
N TYR A 83 -12.64 -0.66 8.60
CA TYR A 83 -13.45 0.54 8.37
C TYR A 83 -13.53 0.95 6.90
N GLY A 84 -12.70 0.35 6.03
CA GLY A 84 -12.62 0.70 4.61
C GLY A 84 -12.09 2.12 4.41
N TYR A 85 -11.00 2.47 5.08
CA TYR A 85 -10.35 3.76 4.88
C TYR A 85 -9.64 3.83 3.53
N ASP A 86 -9.88 4.92 2.83
CA ASP A 86 -9.23 5.30 1.60
C ASP A 86 -8.21 6.41 1.90
N ILE A 87 -6.95 6.02 2.05
CA ILE A 87 -5.86 6.94 2.40
C ILE A 87 -5.10 7.32 1.14
N THR A 88 -4.95 8.61 0.89
CA THR A 88 -4.17 9.15 -0.23
C THR A 88 -3.17 10.18 0.27
N HIS A 89 -1.90 9.98 -0.07
CA HIS A 89 -0.83 10.95 0.10
C HIS A 89 -0.57 11.71 -1.20
N GLU A 90 -0.53 13.03 -1.11
CA GLU A 90 -0.32 13.96 -2.20
C GLU A 90 1.13 14.43 -2.26
N ILE A 91 1.91 13.86 -3.17
CA ILE A 91 3.33 14.21 -3.31
C ILE A 91 3.46 15.37 -4.30
N ASP A 92 3.81 16.54 -3.77
CA ASP A 92 4.14 17.70 -4.58
C ASP A 92 5.45 17.46 -5.34
N MET A 93 5.44 17.81 -6.63
CA MET A 93 6.66 17.82 -7.43
C MET A 93 7.32 19.20 -7.29
N PRO A 94 8.67 19.28 -7.31
CA PRO A 94 9.35 20.56 -7.35
C PRO A 94 8.92 21.34 -8.60
N VAL A 95 8.15 22.41 -8.38
CA VAL A 95 7.72 23.32 -9.43
C VAL A 95 8.53 24.60 -9.34
N THR A 96 9.03 25.09 -10.46
CA THR A 96 9.52 26.47 -10.51
C THR A 96 8.33 27.41 -10.31
N ARG A 97 8.49 28.45 -9.46
CA ARG A 97 7.41 29.39 -9.06
C ARG A 97 6.68 30.09 -10.22
N ALA A 98 7.22 30.04 -11.45
CA ALA A 98 6.64 30.62 -12.66
C ALA A 98 5.98 29.58 -13.60
N SER A 99 5.80 28.34 -13.15
CA SER A 99 5.26 27.27 -14.00
C SER A 99 3.77 27.45 -14.25
N THR A 100 3.39 27.53 -15.52
CA THR A 100 2.00 27.39 -16.01
C THR A 100 1.50 25.95 -15.93
N THR A 101 2.33 25.03 -15.44
CA THR A 101 2.03 23.61 -15.27
C THR A 101 1.83 23.31 -13.79
N LYS A 102 0.68 22.72 -13.47
CA LYS A 102 0.42 22.08 -12.17
C LYS A 102 0.57 20.57 -12.35
N SER A 103 1.36 19.95 -11.50
CA SER A 103 1.53 18.49 -11.44
C SER A 103 1.57 18.03 -10.01
N LYS A 104 1.08 16.81 -9.77
CA LYS A 104 1.07 16.15 -8.47
C LYS A 104 1.02 14.64 -8.67
N THR A 105 1.65 13.92 -7.76
CA THR A 105 1.52 12.46 -7.70
C THR A 105 0.59 12.11 -6.54
N PHE A 106 -0.45 11.34 -6.82
CA PHE A 106 -1.33 10.78 -5.79
C PHE A 106 -0.90 9.35 -5.51
N LYS A 107 -0.58 9.03 -4.26
CA LYS A 107 -0.22 7.68 -3.80
C LYS A 107 -1.30 7.21 -2.83
N SER A 108 -2.06 6.18 -3.21
CA SER A 108 -3.09 5.58 -2.35
C SER A 108 -2.67 4.20 -1.88
N TYR A 109 -2.99 3.89 -0.63
CA TYR A 109 -2.78 2.56 -0.07
C TYR A 109 -3.96 1.65 -0.39
N GLU A 110 -3.65 0.42 -0.77
CA GLU A 110 -4.61 -0.59 -1.16
C GLU A 110 -4.35 -1.87 -0.35
N THR A 111 -5.42 -2.54 0.08
CA THR A 111 -5.32 -3.82 0.77
C THR A 111 -6.50 -4.72 0.42
N LYS A 112 -6.24 -6.03 0.37
CA LYS A 112 -7.28 -7.03 0.19
C LYS A 112 -6.88 -8.36 0.80
N THR A 113 -7.80 -8.96 1.54
CA THR A 113 -7.70 -10.33 2.01
C THR A 113 -8.41 -11.32 1.07
N VAL A 114 -7.65 -12.29 0.52
CA VAL A 114 -8.18 -13.39 -0.29
C VAL A 114 -7.74 -14.71 0.33
N LYS A 115 -8.69 -15.61 0.62
CA LYS A 115 -8.43 -16.92 1.25
C LYS A 115 -7.54 -16.82 2.50
N GLY A 116 -7.80 -15.82 3.35
CA GLY A 116 -7.05 -15.57 4.58
C GLY A 116 -5.65 -14.96 4.37
N ASN A 117 -5.26 -14.62 3.14
CA ASN A 117 -4.01 -13.94 2.85
C ASN A 117 -4.29 -12.46 2.54
N LYS A 118 -3.98 -11.59 3.49
CA LYS A 118 -3.95 -10.14 3.28
C LYS A 118 -2.77 -9.78 2.39
N LYS A 119 -3.03 -9.00 1.35
CA LYS A 119 -2.02 -8.42 0.46
C LYS A 119 -2.26 -6.93 0.35
N GLU A 120 -1.16 -6.20 0.20
CA GLU A 120 -1.10 -4.74 0.30
C GLU A 120 -0.30 -4.21 -0.88
N TRP A 121 -0.70 -3.09 -1.44
CA TRP A 121 0.00 -2.43 -2.55
C TRP A 121 -0.31 -0.94 -2.56
N THR A 122 0.34 -0.18 -3.43
CA THR A 122 0.01 1.24 -3.63
C THR A 122 -0.38 1.54 -5.07
N THR A 123 -1.42 2.34 -5.22
CA THR A 123 -1.80 2.98 -6.48
C THR A 123 -1.07 4.31 -6.58
N ILE A 124 -0.27 4.51 -7.61
CA ILE A 124 0.48 5.76 -7.83
C ILE A 124 0.00 6.37 -9.15
N LEU A 125 -0.63 7.53 -9.09
CA LEU A 125 -1.12 8.26 -10.26
C LEU A 125 -0.44 9.62 -10.40
N TYR A 126 0.38 9.75 -11.44
CA TYR A 126 0.97 11.03 -11.81
C TYR A 126 0.02 11.84 -12.69
N CYS A 127 -0.30 13.05 -12.23
CA CYS A 127 -1.29 13.93 -12.83
C CYS A 127 -0.67 15.27 -13.21
N LYS A 128 -1.05 15.82 -14.37
CA LYS A 128 -0.53 17.10 -14.86
C LYS A 128 -1.51 17.82 -15.78
N PHE A 129 -1.66 19.13 -15.57
CA PHE A 129 -2.30 20.03 -16.52
C PHE A 129 -1.56 21.35 -16.63
N THR A 130 -1.77 22.06 -17.74
CA THR A 130 -1.28 23.42 -17.96
C THR A 130 -2.44 24.41 -18.01
N TYR A 131 -2.21 25.63 -17.56
CA TYR A 131 -3.20 26.71 -17.57
C TYR A 131 -2.57 28.05 -17.94
N ASN A 132 -3.38 28.96 -18.45
CA ASN A 132 -2.98 30.34 -18.69
C ASN A 132 -3.24 31.18 -17.42
N PRO A 133 -2.20 31.75 -16.77
CA PRO A 133 -2.36 32.49 -15.52
C PRO A 133 -3.21 33.76 -15.68
N SER A 134 -3.15 34.41 -16.84
CA SER A 134 -3.88 35.66 -17.09
C SER A 134 -5.38 35.44 -17.28
N THR A 135 -5.79 34.27 -17.79
CA THR A 135 -7.21 33.96 -18.04
C THR A 135 -7.82 32.98 -17.04
N GLY A 136 -6.99 32.31 -16.23
CA GLY A 136 -7.42 31.29 -15.28
C GLY A 136 -8.04 30.05 -15.96
N ASN A 137 -7.67 29.77 -17.21
CA ASN A 137 -8.22 28.66 -17.98
C ASN A 137 -7.15 27.58 -18.23
N ILE A 138 -7.54 26.32 -18.01
CA ILE A 138 -6.76 25.15 -18.46
C ILE A 138 -6.57 25.19 -19.98
N THR A 139 -5.32 25.05 -20.41
CA THR A 139 -4.89 25.02 -21.83
C THR A 139 -4.61 23.62 -22.32
N SER A 140 -4.13 22.72 -21.46
CA SER A 140 -3.94 21.31 -21.81
C SER A 140 -3.98 20.42 -20.57
N ILE A 141 -4.39 19.16 -20.75
CA ILE A 141 -4.40 18.14 -19.70
C ILE A 141 -3.65 16.92 -20.22
N SER A 142 -2.60 16.50 -19.53
CA SER A 142 -1.84 15.29 -19.88
C SER A 142 -2.65 14.04 -19.54
N ASN A 143 -2.41 12.94 -20.25
CA ASN A 143 -2.90 11.64 -19.78
C ASN A 143 -2.15 11.30 -18.49
N PRO A 144 -2.85 10.92 -17.42
CA PRO A 144 -2.17 10.54 -16.18
C PRO A 144 -1.36 9.26 -16.42
N GLN A 145 -0.33 9.06 -15.60
CA GLN A 145 0.52 7.87 -15.66
C GLN A 145 0.27 7.03 -14.41
N LEU A 146 -0.24 5.82 -14.61
CA LEU A 146 -0.51 4.87 -13.54
C LEU A 146 0.72 3.99 -13.32
N ASN A 147 1.09 3.81 -12.05
CA ASN A 147 1.97 2.78 -11.58
C ASN A 147 1.32 2.06 -10.39
N VAL A 148 1.60 0.77 -10.24
CA VAL A 148 1.14 -0.03 -9.11
C VAL A 148 2.36 -0.69 -8.49
N ASP A 149 2.59 -0.43 -7.20
CA ASP A 149 3.71 -1.02 -6.46
C ASP A 149 3.19 -2.04 -5.44
N PHE A 150 3.54 -3.30 -5.67
CA PHE A 150 3.13 -4.41 -4.82
C PHE A 150 4.02 -4.60 -3.59
N GLY A 151 5.16 -3.92 -3.48
CA GLY A 151 6.14 -4.20 -2.44
C GLY A 151 6.55 -5.68 -2.43
N SER A 152 6.51 -6.32 -1.26
CA SER A 152 6.83 -7.74 -1.10
C SER A 152 5.61 -8.56 -0.68
N TRP A 153 5.11 -9.40 -1.59
CA TRP A 153 4.03 -10.35 -1.31
C TRP A 153 4.53 -11.73 -0.83
N GLY A 154 5.84 -11.88 -0.62
CA GLY A 154 6.50 -13.14 -0.30
C GLY A 154 6.77 -14.00 -1.54
N SER A 155 7.73 -14.92 -1.43
CA SER A 155 8.26 -15.67 -2.58
C SER A 155 7.28 -16.62 -3.26
N ALA A 156 6.17 -16.98 -2.58
CA ALA A 156 5.14 -17.84 -3.14
C ALA A 156 4.11 -17.07 -4.00
N PHE A 157 4.18 -15.73 -4.05
CA PHE A 157 3.24 -14.91 -4.80
C PHE A 157 3.95 -14.09 -5.87
N THR A 158 3.44 -14.16 -7.10
CA THR A 158 3.85 -13.28 -8.21
C THR A 158 2.66 -12.40 -8.59
N PRO A 159 2.57 -11.16 -8.08
CA PRO A 159 1.47 -10.25 -8.37
C PRO A 159 1.60 -9.61 -9.75
N ARG A 160 0.46 -9.24 -10.34
CA ARG A 160 0.38 -8.40 -11.53
C ARG A 160 -0.90 -7.55 -11.52
N TRP A 161 -0.81 -6.39 -12.15
CA TRP A 161 -1.97 -5.55 -12.48
C TRP A 161 -2.22 -5.62 -13.99
N PHE A 162 -3.49 -5.53 -14.40
CA PHE A 162 -3.91 -5.62 -15.79
C PHE A 162 -5.23 -4.87 -16.03
N ASN A 163 -5.71 -4.87 -17.28
CA ASN A 163 -6.93 -4.15 -17.71
C ASN A 163 -6.94 -2.66 -17.31
N ALA A 164 -5.77 -2.05 -17.32
CA ALA A 164 -5.63 -0.70 -16.83
C ALA A 164 -6.28 0.33 -17.76
N SER A 165 -7.01 1.25 -17.15
CA SER A 165 -7.60 2.42 -17.79
C SER A 165 -7.27 3.66 -16.97
N THR A 166 -7.10 4.78 -17.65
CA THR A 166 -6.93 6.07 -16.99
C THR A 166 -7.78 7.13 -17.67
N GLY A 167 -8.38 8.01 -16.86
CA GLY A 167 -9.26 9.07 -17.32
C GLY A 167 -8.80 10.45 -16.89
N LYS A 168 -9.30 11.46 -17.59
CA LYS A 168 -9.11 12.87 -17.25
C LYS A 168 -10.35 13.67 -17.66
N GLU A 169 -10.81 14.54 -16.78
CA GLU A 169 -12.00 15.35 -17.00
C GLU A 169 -11.78 16.76 -16.41
N LYS A 170 -12.03 17.79 -17.21
CA LYS A 170 -12.06 19.17 -16.71
C LYS A 170 -13.35 19.36 -15.91
N VAL A 171 -13.22 19.55 -14.60
CA VAL A 171 -14.37 19.73 -13.69
C VAL A 171 -14.51 21.18 -13.21
N GLY A 172 -13.54 22.05 -13.51
CA GLY A 172 -13.60 23.48 -13.21
C GLY A 172 -12.65 24.31 -14.08
N ARG A 173 -12.56 25.62 -13.83
CA ARG A 173 -11.67 26.53 -14.59
C ARG A 173 -10.19 26.20 -14.42
N LEU A 174 -9.80 25.85 -13.20
CA LEU A 174 -8.46 25.44 -12.77
C LEU A 174 -8.49 24.13 -11.97
N SER A 175 -9.42 23.24 -12.31
CA SER A 175 -9.61 21.96 -11.62
C SER A 175 -9.83 20.83 -12.62
N VAL A 176 -9.10 19.74 -12.44
CA VAL A 176 -9.15 18.54 -13.27
C VAL A 176 -9.29 17.32 -12.37
N LYS A 177 -10.26 16.47 -12.69
CA LYS A 177 -10.42 15.14 -12.11
C LYS A 177 -9.64 14.14 -12.97
N PHE A 178 -8.80 13.34 -12.33
CA PHE A 178 -8.08 12.23 -12.93
C PHE A 178 -8.57 10.92 -12.32
N THR A 179 -8.72 9.89 -13.13
CA THR A 179 -9.17 8.57 -12.66
C THR A 179 -8.22 7.49 -13.13
N CYS A 180 -8.17 6.39 -12.38
CA CYS A 180 -7.54 5.16 -12.82
C CYS A 180 -8.31 3.94 -12.33
N ASP A 181 -8.32 2.92 -13.17
CA ASP A 181 -9.03 1.67 -12.95
C ASP A 181 -8.10 0.52 -13.39
N TYR A 182 -7.99 -0.54 -12.59
CA TYR A 182 -7.20 -1.72 -12.93
C TYR A 182 -7.64 -2.94 -12.11
N ASP A 183 -7.31 -4.13 -12.60
CA ASP A 183 -7.54 -5.38 -11.89
C ASP A 183 -6.23 -5.92 -11.31
N VAL A 184 -6.30 -6.60 -10.17
CA VAL A 184 -5.16 -7.22 -9.49
C VAL A 184 -5.36 -8.71 -9.34
N GLU A 185 -4.35 -9.48 -9.72
CA GLU A 185 -4.25 -10.89 -9.41
C GLU A 185 -2.82 -11.29 -9.04
N ALA A 186 -2.66 -12.47 -8.46
CA ALA A 186 -1.35 -13.08 -8.29
C ALA A 186 -1.37 -14.56 -8.61
N THR A 187 -0.30 -15.04 -9.20
CA THR A 187 0.00 -16.48 -9.21
C THR A 187 0.52 -16.87 -7.84
N TYR A 188 -0.16 -17.80 -7.19
CA TYR A 188 0.27 -18.46 -5.96
C TYR A 188 0.91 -19.81 -6.32
N ASP A 189 2.21 -19.95 -6.05
CA ASP A 189 3.03 -21.11 -6.38
C ASP A 189 3.80 -21.61 -5.15
N PRO A 190 3.13 -22.34 -4.24
CA PRO A 190 3.78 -22.88 -3.06
C PRO A 190 4.54 -24.17 -3.38
N PRO A 191 5.57 -24.52 -2.59
CA PRO A 191 6.31 -25.76 -2.78
C PRO A 191 5.40 -26.99 -2.77
N TYR A 192 5.61 -27.90 -3.73
CA TYR A 192 4.97 -29.21 -3.82
C TYR A 192 3.46 -29.21 -4.10
N LEU A 193 2.85 -28.08 -4.46
CA LEU A 193 1.47 -28.01 -4.95
C LEU A 193 1.43 -27.33 -6.33
N PRO A 194 0.35 -27.54 -7.12
CA PRO A 194 0.16 -26.79 -8.36
C PRO A 194 0.02 -25.29 -8.11
N ALA A 195 0.45 -24.49 -9.07
CA ALA A 195 0.22 -23.05 -9.05
C ALA A 195 -1.26 -22.72 -9.31
N PHE A 196 -1.76 -21.67 -8.66
CA PHE A 196 -3.13 -21.18 -8.82
C PHE A 196 -3.16 -19.66 -8.96
N THR A 197 -4.02 -19.13 -9.83
CA THR A 197 -4.25 -17.68 -9.89
C THR A 197 -5.31 -17.27 -8.88
N TRP A 198 -4.98 -16.26 -8.07
CA TRP A 198 -5.89 -15.66 -7.09
C TRP A 198 -6.21 -14.23 -7.52
N ASN A 199 -7.50 -13.91 -7.63
CA ASN A 199 -7.97 -12.58 -7.99
C ASN A 199 -8.17 -11.74 -6.72
N PHE A 200 -7.50 -10.59 -6.65
CA PHE A 200 -7.57 -9.62 -5.55
C PHE A 200 -8.57 -8.49 -5.83
N GLY A 201 -9.15 -8.46 -7.02
CA GLY A 201 -10.31 -7.65 -7.39
C GLY A 201 -9.95 -6.45 -8.26
N HIS A 202 -10.92 -5.56 -8.34
CA HIS A 202 -10.85 -4.32 -9.11
C HIS A 202 -10.54 -3.14 -8.19
N CYS A 203 -9.62 -2.28 -8.63
CA CYS A 203 -9.28 -1.01 -8.00
C CYS A 203 -9.75 0.13 -8.90
N SER A 204 -10.43 1.11 -8.30
CA SER A 204 -10.85 2.34 -8.97
C SER A 204 -10.56 3.53 -8.06
N ARG A 205 -9.89 4.55 -8.59
CA ARG A 205 -9.52 5.76 -7.85
C ARG A 205 -9.83 7.01 -8.67
N SER A 206 -10.18 8.07 -7.96
CA SER A 206 -10.46 9.39 -8.52
C SER A 206 -9.80 10.47 -7.68
N TYR A 207 -9.00 11.31 -8.32
CA TYR A 207 -8.25 12.39 -7.69
C TYR A 207 -8.58 13.72 -8.34
N THR A 208 -8.60 14.80 -7.57
CA THR A 208 -8.83 16.15 -8.10
C THR A 208 -7.57 17.00 -7.91
N LEU A 209 -6.99 17.46 -9.02
CA LEU A 209 -5.90 18.42 -9.00
C LEU A 209 -6.42 19.83 -9.29
N LYS A 210 -6.11 20.78 -8.41
CA LYS A 210 -6.47 22.20 -8.53
C LYS A 210 -5.26 23.11 -8.39
N VAL A 211 -5.38 24.34 -8.93
CA VAL A 211 -4.47 25.47 -8.65
C VAL A 211 -4.88 26.11 -7.33
#